data_AF-A0A1G8J9F6-F1
#
_entry.id   AF-A0A1G8J9F6-F1
#
_cell.length_a   1.000
_cell.length_b   1.000
_cell.length_c   1.000
_cell.angle_alpha   90.00
_cell.angle_beta   90.00
_cell.angle_gamma   90.00
#
_symmetry.space_group_name_H-M   'P 1'
#
loop_
_entity.id
_entity.type
_entity.pdbx_description
1 polymer ?
#
loop_
_entity_poly.entity_id
_entity_poly.type
_entity_poly.pdbx_seq_one_letter_code
_entity_poly.pdbx_strand_id
1 'polypeptide(L)'
;MKTFLFSIIVSFALFLGACGTVEEEQTAEENDNGADVTEEEPETEDNHEEEDTEKDAEKDEESKEEEGSETDLASGIEEVQSNLDSLNKTVENASDNLENIHAEGEELEENWDVIEDQVGEKYPDDYTNIEKSLYPLIDEAKGEEPGTDTIQELIKETQDKLEEFLTKVEKE
;
A
#
# COMPACT_ATOMS: atom_id res chain seq x y z
N MET A 1 -25.25 -32.16 8.50
CA MET A 1 -25.71 -32.18 7.09
C MET A 1 -25.16 -30.93 6.43
N LYS A 2 -24.75 -30.98 5.16
CA LYS A 2 -24.22 -29.82 4.41
C LYS A 2 -25.16 -29.51 3.24
N THR A 3 -25.69 -28.29 3.21
CA THR A 3 -26.57 -27.78 2.15
C THR A 3 -25.92 -26.55 1.53
N PHE A 4 -25.17 -26.74 0.45
CA PHE A 4 -24.77 -25.64 -0.44
C PHE A 4 -25.98 -25.25 -1.31
N LEU A 5 -26.24 -23.95 -1.43
CA LEU A 5 -27.21 -23.39 -2.37
C LEU A 5 -26.59 -22.18 -3.08
N PHE A 6 -25.86 -22.45 -4.16
CA PHE A 6 -25.52 -21.45 -5.18
C PHE A 6 -26.71 -21.29 -6.14
N SER A 7 -27.24 -20.08 -6.33
CA SER A 7 -28.07 -19.68 -7.48
C SER A 7 -28.31 -18.16 -7.49
N ILE A 8 -28.82 -17.62 -8.61
CA ILE A 8 -29.10 -16.18 -8.87
C ILE A 8 -27.79 -15.36 -8.97
N ILE A 9 -27.13 -15.15 -10.13
CA ILE A 9 -27.54 -15.06 -11.55
C ILE A 9 -28.20 -13.71 -11.95
N VAL A 10 -27.37 -12.87 -12.59
CA VAL A 10 -27.67 -11.84 -13.62
C VAL A 10 -28.38 -10.55 -13.20
N SER A 11 -27.68 -9.42 -13.40
CA SER A 11 -28.06 -8.37 -14.37
C SER A 11 -26.89 -7.40 -14.66
N PHE A 12 -26.20 -7.60 -15.78
CA PHE A 12 -25.15 -6.67 -16.26
C PHE A 12 -25.79 -5.69 -17.24
N ALA A 13 -26.00 -4.43 -16.83
CA ALA A 13 -26.74 -3.44 -17.59
C ALA A 13 -25.81 -2.59 -18.49
N LEU A 14 -25.58 -3.04 -19.72
CA LEU A 14 -24.88 -2.26 -20.74
C LEU A 14 -25.72 -1.05 -21.18
N PHE A 15 -25.30 0.15 -20.79
CA PHE A 15 -25.78 1.40 -21.39
C PHE A 15 -24.81 1.86 -22.50
N LEU A 16 -25.14 1.52 -23.74
CA LEU A 16 -24.57 2.13 -24.93
C LEU A 16 -25.70 2.61 -25.85
N GLY A 17 -25.78 3.92 -26.05
CA GLY A 17 -26.83 4.59 -26.82
C GLY A 17 -27.00 6.04 -26.36
N ALA A 18 -27.01 7.05 -27.23
CA ALA A 18 -26.79 6.99 -28.68
C ALA A 18 -26.21 8.33 -29.19
N CYS A 19 -25.50 8.29 -30.32
CA CYS A 19 -25.21 9.48 -31.09
C CYS A 19 -26.47 9.93 -31.85
N GLY A 20 -26.78 11.22 -31.83
CA GLY A 20 -27.93 11.83 -32.51
C GLY A 20 -27.70 13.33 -32.68
N THR A 21 -28.10 13.91 -33.80
CA THR A 21 -27.49 15.13 -34.37
C THR A 21 -28.50 16.24 -34.72
N VAL A 22 -28.12 17.52 -34.49
CA VAL A 22 -28.64 18.76 -35.16
C VAL A 22 -30.11 19.13 -34.76
N GLU A 23 -30.62 20.38 -34.69
CA GLU A 23 -30.42 21.72 -35.32
C GLU A 23 -30.98 22.86 -34.40
N GLU A 24 -30.62 24.16 -34.40
CA GLU A 24 -29.38 24.87 -34.82
C GLU A 24 -28.40 25.02 -33.62
N GLU A 25 -28.05 26.16 -32.97
CA GLU A 25 -28.34 27.62 -33.06
C GLU A 25 -27.05 28.47 -32.80
N GLN A 26 -27.03 29.75 -33.21
CA GLN A 26 -25.81 30.55 -33.45
C GLN A 26 -25.22 31.28 -32.22
N THR A 27 -23.89 31.30 -32.13
CA THR A 27 -23.14 32.58 -32.11
C THR A 27 -21.71 32.35 -32.60
N ALA A 28 -21.12 33.32 -33.30
CA ALA A 28 -19.81 33.20 -33.91
C ALA A 28 -18.76 34.08 -33.21
N GLU A 29 -17.51 33.63 -33.19
CA GLU A 29 -16.36 34.48 -33.53
C GLU A 29 -15.39 33.69 -34.41
N GLU A 30 -14.54 34.42 -35.12
CA GLU A 30 -13.76 33.97 -36.28
C GLU A 30 -12.27 33.90 -35.94
N ASN A 31 -11.58 32.85 -36.38
CA ASN A 31 -10.14 32.91 -36.66
C ASN A 31 -9.74 31.85 -37.69
N ASP A 32 -9.33 32.33 -38.86
CA ASP A 32 -8.75 31.54 -39.96
C ASP A 32 -7.26 31.26 -39.70
N ASN A 33 -6.76 30.11 -40.17
CA ASN A 33 -5.42 29.90 -40.73
C ASN A 33 -5.35 28.46 -41.31
N GLY A 34 -5.90 28.25 -42.50
CA GLY A 34 -5.90 26.94 -43.16
C GLY A 34 -4.64 26.61 -43.98
N ALA A 35 -4.07 25.41 -43.77
CA ALA A 35 -3.13 24.69 -44.66
C ALA A 35 -2.91 23.25 -44.14
N ASP A 36 -2.65 22.21 -44.93
CA ASP A 36 -2.94 21.94 -46.36
C ASP A 36 -2.78 20.41 -46.63
N VAL A 37 -3.51 19.86 -47.60
CA VAL A 37 -3.19 18.61 -48.36
C VAL A 37 -2.94 17.26 -47.60
N THR A 38 -4.01 16.43 -47.59
CA THR A 38 -4.06 15.05 -48.17
C THR A 38 -3.75 13.78 -47.34
N GLU A 39 -4.46 12.71 -47.74
CA GLU A 39 -4.52 11.30 -47.29
C GLU A 39 -3.26 10.50 -47.75
N GLU A 40 -2.95 9.24 -47.40
CA GLU A 40 -3.72 8.05 -46.98
C GLU A 40 -2.97 7.22 -45.88
N GLU A 41 -3.49 6.03 -45.51
CA GLU A 41 -2.89 5.09 -44.55
C GLU A 41 -1.91 4.06 -45.23
N PRO A 42 -1.76 2.76 -44.82
CA PRO A 42 -0.43 2.30 -44.40
C PRO A 42 0.11 1.06 -45.15
N GLU A 43 1.43 0.86 -45.14
CA GLU A 43 2.04 -0.44 -45.50
C GLU A 43 3.20 -0.82 -44.58
N THR A 44 3.43 -2.12 -44.47
CA THR A 44 4.42 -2.77 -43.58
C THR A 44 5.66 -3.26 -44.33
N GLU A 45 6.50 -4.07 -43.67
CA GLU A 45 7.62 -4.87 -44.23
C GLU A 45 8.90 -4.08 -44.62
N ASP A 46 10.12 -4.61 -44.44
CA ASP A 46 10.61 -5.75 -43.62
C ASP A 46 12.17 -5.68 -43.52
N ASN A 47 12.75 -6.47 -42.62
CA ASN A 47 14.09 -7.08 -42.66
C ASN A 47 15.37 -6.19 -42.65
N HIS A 48 16.26 -6.44 -41.66
CA HIS A 48 17.53 -7.15 -41.90
C HIS A 48 18.19 -7.62 -40.59
N GLU A 49 18.34 -8.94 -40.47
CA GLU A 49 19.40 -9.75 -39.81
C GLU A 49 20.44 -9.03 -38.90
N GLU A 50 20.50 -9.34 -37.59
CA GLU A 50 21.23 -10.47 -36.95
C GLU A 50 22.75 -10.23 -36.74
N GLU A 51 23.17 -10.01 -35.48
CA GLU A 51 24.43 -10.60 -34.97
C GLU A 51 24.28 -10.89 -33.46
N ASP A 52 24.61 -12.14 -33.09
CA ASP A 52 24.57 -12.70 -31.74
C ASP A 52 25.92 -12.48 -31.03
N THR A 53 25.92 -11.98 -29.78
CA THR A 53 27.02 -12.26 -28.85
C THR A 53 26.58 -12.18 -27.39
N GLU A 54 26.43 -13.33 -26.74
CA GLU A 54 26.39 -13.43 -25.28
C GLU A 54 27.66 -12.85 -24.63
N LYS A 55 27.51 -12.09 -23.54
CA LYS A 55 28.52 -12.05 -22.48
C LYS A 55 27.90 -11.68 -21.14
N ASP A 56 28.28 -12.42 -20.10
CA ASP A 56 27.92 -12.14 -18.71
C ASP A 56 28.21 -10.69 -18.30
N ALA A 57 27.17 -10.09 -17.70
CA ALA A 57 27.32 -9.11 -16.65
C ALA A 57 26.66 -9.69 -15.42
N GLU A 58 27.45 -10.29 -14.54
CA GLU A 58 27.07 -10.45 -13.13
C GLU A 58 26.78 -9.04 -12.62
N LYS A 59 25.49 -8.67 -12.54
CA LYS A 59 25.08 -7.49 -11.79
C LYS A 59 25.06 -7.94 -10.35
N ASP A 60 26.10 -7.59 -9.60
CA ASP A 60 26.10 -7.71 -8.15
C ASP A 60 24.76 -7.18 -7.62
N GLU A 61 24.06 -8.00 -6.85
CA GLU A 61 23.04 -7.48 -5.95
C GLU A 61 23.83 -6.69 -4.90
N GLU A 62 23.92 -5.38 -5.13
CA GLU A 62 24.38 -4.38 -4.17
C GLU A 62 23.41 -4.43 -2.98
N SER A 63 23.64 -5.41 -2.11
CA SER A 63 23.07 -5.50 -0.78
C SER A 63 23.40 -4.19 -0.10
N LYS A 64 22.39 -3.33 -0.04
CA LYS A 64 22.47 -2.00 0.54
C LYS A 64 22.61 -2.17 2.04
N GLU A 65 23.82 -2.49 2.47
CA GLU A 65 24.28 -2.36 3.85
C GLU A 65 24.10 -0.88 4.22
N GLU A 66 22.92 -0.53 4.71
CA GLU A 66 22.78 0.69 5.47
C GLU A 66 23.60 0.50 6.75
N GLU A 67 24.79 1.11 6.79
CA GLU A 67 25.44 1.49 8.05
C GLU A 67 24.54 2.53 8.74
N GLY A 68 23.36 2.08 9.18
CA GLY A 68 22.45 2.83 10.00
C GLY A 68 23.16 3.21 11.29
N SER A 69 22.98 4.47 11.71
CA SER A 69 23.27 4.83 13.09
C SER A 69 22.35 3.98 13.96
N GLU A 70 22.89 3.00 14.72
CA GLU A 70 22.09 2.17 15.65
C GLU A 70 21.08 3.05 16.39
N THR A 71 19.81 2.86 16.08
CA THR A 71 18.70 3.50 16.78
C THR A 71 18.68 2.95 18.20
N ASP A 72 18.45 3.84 19.17
CA ASP A 72 18.28 3.39 20.55
C ASP A 72 16.99 2.58 20.60
N LEU A 73 17.12 1.26 20.81
CA LEU A 73 16.01 0.33 20.61
C LEU A 73 14.85 0.61 21.57
N ALA A 74 15.13 1.06 22.80
CA ALA A 74 14.10 1.47 23.73
C ALA A 74 13.33 2.68 23.17
N SER A 75 14.04 3.70 22.71
CA SER A 75 13.44 4.89 22.06
C SER A 75 12.59 4.55 20.83
N GLY A 76 13.04 3.62 19.99
CA GLY A 76 12.27 3.17 18.81
C GLY A 76 11.02 2.37 19.17
N ILE A 77 11.08 1.54 20.22
CA ILE A 77 9.89 0.86 20.75
C ILE A 77 8.90 1.89 21.34
N GLU A 78 9.38 2.92 22.05
CA GLU A 78 8.54 4.02 22.54
C GLU A 78 7.88 4.80 21.38
N GLU A 79 8.56 4.97 20.24
CA GLU A 79 8.02 5.63 19.04
C GLU A 79 6.91 4.80 18.39
N VAL A 80 7.11 3.49 18.16
CA VAL A 80 6.06 2.56 17.71
C VAL A 80 4.88 2.52 18.69
N GLN A 81 5.13 2.49 20.00
CA GLN A 81 4.08 2.57 21.02
C GLN A 81 3.30 3.89 20.96
N SER A 82 3.98 5.02 20.73
CA SER A 82 3.35 6.34 20.58
C SER A 82 2.47 6.42 19.33
N ASN A 83 2.90 5.82 18.22
CA ASN A 83 2.12 5.76 16.99
C ASN A 83 0.86 4.86 17.17
N LEU A 84 1.00 3.67 17.75
CA LEU A 84 -0.15 2.81 18.14
C LEU A 84 -1.16 3.57 19.02
N ASP A 85 -0.65 4.39 19.94
CA ASP A 85 -1.48 5.21 20.81
C ASP A 85 -2.20 6.31 20.01
N SER A 86 -1.64 6.83 18.92
CA SER A 86 -2.32 7.76 18.00
C SER A 86 -3.41 7.05 17.18
N LEU A 87 -3.06 5.92 16.54
CA LEU A 87 -3.99 5.09 15.78
C LEU A 87 -5.24 4.72 16.60
N ASN A 88 -5.08 4.32 17.86
CA ASN A 88 -6.24 4.06 18.73
C ASN A 88 -7.14 5.30 18.91
N LYS A 89 -6.56 6.50 19.08
CA LYS A 89 -7.34 7.75 19.24
C LYS A 89 -8.10 8.10 17.96
N THR A 90 -7.50 7.88 16.78
CA THR A 90 -8.19 8.07 15.50
C THR A 90 -9.32 7.07 15.31
N VAL A 91 -9.09 5.81 15.67
CA VAL A 91 -10.08 4.73 15.58
C VAL A 91 -11.25 4.92 16.57
N GLU A 92 -10.98 5.40 17.79
CA GLU A 92 -12.02 5.83 18.75
C GLU A 92 -12.91 6.97 18.21
N ASN A 93 -12.44 7.73 17.21
CA ASN A 93 -13.14 8.84 16.57
C ASN A 93 -13.52 8.53 15.11
N ALA A 94 -13.54 7.25 14.69
CA ALA A 94 -13.49 6.83 13.28
C ALA A 94 -14.68 7.21 12.36
N SER A 95 -15.71 7.94 12.80
CA SER A 95 -16.98 8.06 12.06
C SER A 95 -16.87 8.58 10.62
N ASP A 96 -15.81 9.33 10.31
CA ASP A 96 -15.47 9.79 8.95
C ASP A 96 -13.93 9.79 8.68
N ASN A 97 -13.12 9.08 9.49
CA ASN A 97 -11.65 9.27 9.56
C ASN A 97 -10.79 8.21 8.84
N LEU A 98 -11.33 7.47 7.86
CA LEU A 98 -10.63 6.33 7.25
C LEU A 98 -9.26 6.66 6.61
N GLU A 99 -9.13 7.83 5.98
CA GLU A 99 -7.88 8.32 5.39
C GLU A 99 -6.77 8.52 6.44
N ASN A 100 -7.14 8.88 7.67
CA ASN A 100 -6.19 9.00 8.79
C ASN A 100 -5.80 7.63 9.35
N ILE A 101 -6.72 6.65 9.36
CA ILE A 101 -6.44 5.26 9.77
C ILE A 101 -5.44 4.61 8.80
N HIS A 102 -5.58 4.88 7.50
CA HIS A 102 -4.60 4.48 6.48
C HIS A 102 -3.23 5.11 6.75
N ALA A 103 -3.17 6.44 6.87
CA ALA A 103 -1.91 7.16 7.06
C ALA A 103 -1.18 6.77 8.36
N GLU A 104 -1.89 6.61 9.48
CA GLU A 104 -1.29 6.13 10.74
C GLU A 104 -0.92 4.64 10.66
N GLY A 105 -1.59 3.83 9.83
CA GLY A 105 -1.21 2.44 9.54
C GLY A 105 0.04 2.30 8.66
N GLU A 106 0.28 3.25 7.74
CA GLU A 106 1.55 3.39 7.00
C GLU A 106 2.66 3.90 7.93
N GLU A 107 2.40 4.93 8.74
CA GLU A 107 3.36 5.46 9.73
C GLU A 107 3.73 4.41 10.80
N LEU A 108 2.83 3.48 11.15
CA LEU A 108 3.11 2.35 12.05
C LEU A 108 4.12 1.36 11.46
N GLU A 109 4.03 1.10 10.16
CA GLU A 109 4.95 0.25 9.40
C GLU A 109 6.32 0.94 9.30
N GLU A 110 6.37 2.21 8.85
CA GLU A 110 7.61 2.99 8.74
C GLU A 110 8.38 3.07 10.08
N ASN A 111 7.68 3.24 11.21
CA ASN A 111 8.32 3.27 12.54
C ASN A 111 8.80 1.89 13.03
N TRP A 112 8.18 0.80 12.60
CA TRP A 112 8.61 -0.55 12.95
C TRP A 112 9.83 -0.99 12.13
N ASP A 113 9.82 -0.76 10.81
CA ASP A 113 10.91 -1.08 9.89
C ASP A 113 12.26 -0.48 10.37
N VAL A 114 12.23 0.71 10.98
CA VAL A 114 13.40 1.41 11.57
C VAL A 114 14.07 0.65 12.73
N ILE A 115 13.38 -0.32 13.35
CA ILE A 115 13.94 -1.22 14.38
C ILE A 115 13.85 -2.70 14.03
N GLU A 116 13.17 -3.09 12.95
CA GLU A 116 12.81 -4.48 12.66
C GLU A 116 14.03 -5.42 12.67
N ASP A 117 15.03 -5.16 11.83
CA ASP A 117 16.26 -5.96 11.75
C ASP A 117 16.94 -6.10 13.11
N GLN A 118 16.96 -5.02 13.90
CA GLN A 118 17.57 -5.01 15.23
C GLN A 118 16.79 -5.86 16.24
N VAL A 119 15.46 -5.94 16.13
CA VAL A 119 14.63 -6.85 16.93
C VAL A 119 14.77 -8.30 16.44
N GLY A 120 14.78 -8.52 15.13
CA GLY A 120 14.95 -9.83 14.50
C GLY A 120 16.30 -10.49 14.82
N GLU A 121 17.41 -9.75 14.73
CA GLU A 121 18.75 -10.27 15.05
C GLU A 121 18.95 -10.51 16.55
N LYS A 122 18.58 -9.53 17.39
CA LYS A 122 18.94 -9.54 18.82
C LYS A 122 17.90 -10.29 19.67
N TYR A 123 16.63 -10.31 19.25
CA TYR A 123 15.49 -10.85 20.01
C TYR A 123 14.48 -11.64 19.13
N PRO A 124 14.89 -12.69 18.39
CA PRO A 124 14.05 -13.38 17.40
C PRO A 124 12.76 -14.00 17.96
N ASP A 125 12.73 -14.43 19.23
CA ASP A 125 11.51 -14.93 19.88
C ASP A 125 10.49 -13.81 20.15
N ASP A 126 10.96 -12.58 20.40
CA ASP A 126 10.13 -11.39 20.63
C ASP A 126 9.65 -10.78 19.32
N TYR A 127 10.54 -10.67 18.32
CA TYR A 127 10.23 -10.33 16.93
C TYR A 127 9.00 -11.11 16.45
N THR A 128 9.15 -12.44 16.40
CA THR A 128 8.09 -13.36 15.99
C THR A 128 6.89 -13.36 16.95
N ASN A 129 6.96 -12.78 18.15
CA ASN A 129 5.78 -12.58 19.00
C ASN A 129 5.00 -11.30 18.63
N ILE A 130 5.71 -10.20 18.41
CA ILE A 130 5.17 -8.86 18.06
C ILE A 130 4.48 -8.91 16.69
N GLU A 131 5.17 -9.43 15.66
CA GLU A 131 4.67 -9.58 14.29
C GLU A 131 3.24 -10.15 14.21
N LYS A 132 2.93 -11.15 15.07
CA LYS A 132 1.65 -11.88 15.07
C LYS A 132 0.42 -11.01 15.34
N SER A 133 0.59 -9.80 15.86
CA SER A 133 -0.48 -8.79 15.95
C SER A 133 -0.14 -7.50 15.22
N LEU A 134 1.14 -7.14 15.08
CA LEU A 134 1.56 -5.91 14.40
C LEU A 134 1.29 -5.94 12.89
N TYR A 135 1.70 -6.98 12.15
CA TYR A 135 1.41 -7.02 10.71
C TYR A 135 -0.09 -7.20 10.39
N PRO A 136 -0.86 -8.04 11.10
CA PRO A 136 -2.32 -8.05 10.96
C PRO A 136 -3.00 -6.72 11.28
N LEU A 137 -2.41 -5.90 12.18
CA LEU A 137 -2.89 -4.56 12.46
C LEU A 137 -2.62 -3.59 11.30
N ILE A 138 -1.40 -3.61 10.76
CA ILE A 138 -0.99 -2.83 9.59
C ILE A 138 -1.86 -3.19 8.37
N ASP A 139 -2.06 -4.49 8.10
CA ASP A 139 -2.92 -5.00 7.03
C ASP A 139 -4.38 -4.51 7.16
N GLU A 140 -4.96 -4.57 8.36
CA GLU A 140 -6.36 -4.15 8.62
C GLU A 140 -6.50 -2.62 8.58
N ALA A 141 -5.52 -1.87 9.09
CA ALA A 141 -5.50 -0.40 9.07
C ALA A 141 -5.38 0.16 7.64
N LYS A 142 -4.60 -0.49 6.77
CA LYS A 142 -4.39 -0.12 5.35
C LYS A 142 -5.42 -0.75 4.39
N GLY A 143 -6.37 -1.54 4.88
CA GLY A 143 -7.41 -2.19 4.06
C GLY A 143 -8.48 -1.23 3.54
N GLU A 144 -9.12 -1.52 2.39
CA GLU A 144 -10.10 -0.61 1.74
C GLU A 144 -11.31 -0.22 2.63
N GLU A 145 -11.71 -1.10 3.57
CA GLU A 145 -12.75 -0.85 4.57
C GLU A 145 -12.22 -1.25 5.97
N PRO A 146 -11.44 -0.39 6.68
CA PRO A 146 -10.77 -0.75 7.93
C PRO A 146 -11.73 -1.13 9.07
N GLY A 147 -11.60 -2.35 9.61
CA GLY A 147 -12.41 -2.85 10.72
C GLY A 147 -12.01 -2.27 12.07
N THR A 148 -12.61 -1.15 12.47
CA THR A 148 -12.30 -0.41 13.72
C THR A 148 -12.23 -1.29 14.97
N ASP A 149 -13.16 -2.23 15.13
CA ASP A 149 -13.21 -3.13 16.30
C ASP A 149 -12.02 -4.12 16.27
N THR A 150 -11.65 -4.62 15.09
CA THR A 150 -10.49 -5.50 14.86
C THR A 150 -9.19 -4.76 15.16
N ILE A 151 -9.08 -3.53 14.66
CA ILE A 151 -7.93 -2.63 14.88
C ILE A 151 -7.74 -2.38 16.38
N GLN A 152 -8.80 -2.10 17.14
CA GLN A 152 -8.71 -1.93 18.60
C GLN A 152 -8.27 -3.20 19.35
N GLU A 153 -8.70 -4.39 18.91
CA GLU A 153 -8.23 -5.65 19.50
C GLU A 153 -6.73 -5.89 19.22
N LEU A 154 -6.29 -5.65 17.98
CA LEU A 154 -4.90 -5.86 17.55
C LEU A 154 -3.92 -4.78 18.07
N ILE A 155 -4.33 -3.52 18.19
CA ILE A 155 -3.55 -2.47 18.88
C ILE A 155 -3.26 -2.93 20.30
N LYS A 156 -4.29 -3.38 21.03
CA LYS A 156 -4.13 -3.77 22.42
C LYS A 156 -3.18 -4.98 22.56
N GLU A 157 -3.33 -6.01 21.73
CA GLU A 157 -2.41 -7.16 21.75
C GLU A 157 -0.96 -6.73 21.43
N THR A 158 -0.78 -5.78 20.52
CA THR A 158 0.55 -5.26 20.14
C THR A 158 1.16 -4.37 21.22
N GLN A 159 0.37 -3.48 21.85
CA GLN A 159 0.81 -2.68 22.99
C GLN A 159 1.21 -3.55 24.20
N ASP A 160 0.40 -4.56 24.57
CA ASP A 160 0.72 -5.49 25.66
C ASP A 160 2.10 -6.19 25.41
N LYS A 161 2.40 -6.59 24.16
CA LYS A 161 3.68 -7.22 23.78
C LYS A 161 4.85 -6.25 23.75
N LEU A 162 4.67 -5.05 23.21
CA LEU A 162 5.71 -4.02 23.19
C LEU A 162 6.04 -3.53 24.60
N GLU A 163 5.07 -3.49 25.53
CA GLU A 163 5.36 -3.20 26.95
C GLU A 163 6.22 -4.30 27.57
N GLU A 164 5.90 -5.60 27.36
CA GLU A 164 6.75 -6.71 27.84
C GLU A 164 8.16 -6.67 27.21
N PHE A 165 8.26 -6.31 25.92
CA PHE A 165 9.52 -6.24 25.20
C PHE A 165 10.40 -5.04 25.60
N LEU A 166 9.84 -3.83 25.70
CA LEU A 166 10.54 -2.66 26.26
C LEU A 166 11.02 -2.95 27.68
N THR A 167 10.15 -3.55 28.50
CA THR A 167 10.43 -4.02 29.85
C THR A 167 11.54 -5.08 29.90
N LYS A 168 11.89 -5.75 28.79
CA LYS A 168 13.05 -6.63 28.67
C LYS A 168 14.31 -5.83 28.27
N VAL A 169 14.23 -5.03 27.22
CA VAL A 169 15.32 -4.21 26.67
C VAL A 169 15.90 -3.26 27.73
N GLU A 170 15.08 -2.65 28.59
CA GLU A 170 15.50 -1.77 29.70
C GLU A 170 16.39 -2.45 30.78
N LYS A 171 16.58 -3.77 30.74
CA LYS A 171 17.20 -4.54 31.84
C LYS A 171 18.56 -5.18 31.50
N GLU A 172 19.07 -5.01 30.29
CA GLU A 172 20.34 -5.59 29.83
C GLU A 172 21.58 -4.70 30.14
#